data_AF-A0A525C3U6-F1
#
_entry.id   AF-A0A525C3U6-F1
#
_cell.length_a   1.000
_cell.length_b   1.000
_cell.length_c   1.000
_cell.angle_alpha   90.00
_cell.angle_beta   90.00
_cell.angle_gamma   90.00
#
_symmetry.space_group_name_H-M   'P 1'
#
loop_
_entity.id
_entity.type
_entity.pdbx_description
1 polymer ?
#
loop_
_entity_poly.entity_id
_entity_poly.type
_entity_poly.pdbx_seq_one_letter_code
_entity_poly.pdbx_strand_id
1 'polypeptide(L)'
;MSIFQSDLCIEIRIPEYNESKKIIRVLRAYSNSSVSTLLKELKNEEAVFRAELIKTSFYSGWENFYNLVQELKQNNVSIELRVNEKDLDLSFAEDLKGLVKGIKREDIY
;
A
#
# COMPACT_ATOMS: atom_id res chain seq x y z
N MET A 1 -15.36 -10.10 10.53
CA MET A 1 -14.39 -9.30 11.34
C MET A 1 -14.38 -7.90 10.75
N SER A 2 -14.72 -6.90 11.55
CA SER A 2 -14.78 -5.50 11.13
C SER A 2 -13.36 -4.93 11.08
N ILE A 3 -12.77 -4.90 9.88
CA ILE A 3 -11.48 -4.23 9.60
C ILE A 3 -11.57 -2.71 9.94
N PHE A 4 -12.78 -2.19 10.12
CA PHE A 4 -13.17 -0.78 10.33
C PHE A 4 -12.94 -0.20 11.74
N GLN A 5 -12.37 -0.97 12.69
CA GLN A 5 -12.21 -0.52 14.07
C GLN A 5 -10.76 -0.39 14.53
N SER A 6 -9.80 -0.72 13.68
CA SER A 6 -8.39 -0.70 14.02
C SER A 6 -7.58 0.07 12.99
N ASP A 7 -6.38 0.46 13.40
CA ASP A 7 -5.34 0.90 12.47
C ASP A 7 -5.00 -0.24 11.50
N LEU A 8 -4.55 0.13 10.31
CA LEU A 8 -4.22 -0.79 9.23
C LEU A 8 -2.74 -0.68 8.91
N CYS A 9 -2.01 -1.77 9.08
CA CYS A 9 -0.67 -1.93 8.55
C CYS A 9 -0.78 -2.62 7.20
N ILE A 10 -0.37 -1.92 6.15
CA ILE A 10 -0.41 -2.39 4.77
C ILE A 10 1.02 -2.63 4.30
N GLU A 11 1.26 -3.79 3.72
CA GLU A 11 2.52 -4.15 3.06
C GLU A 11 2.24 -4.48 1.59
N ILE A 12 3.08 -3.96 0.69
CA ILE A 12 3.06 -4.31 -0.73
C ILE A 12 4.31 -5.11 -1.04
N ARG A 13 4.13 -6.25 -1.72
CA ARG A 13 5.19 -7.09 -2.25
C ARG A 13 5.08 -7.19 -3.76
N ILE A 14 6.19 -7.46 -4.42
CA ILE A 14 6.28 -7.59 -5.88
C ILE A 14 6.92 -8.96 -6.17
N PRO A 15 6.12 -10.03 -6.33
CA PRO A 15 6.64 -11.39 -6.43
C PRO A 15 7.44 -11.63 -7.71
N GLU A 16 7.03 -11.02 -8.83
CA GLU A 16 7.69 -11.19 -10.12
C GLU A 16 8.39 -9.89 -10.53
N TYR A 17 9.38 -9.46 -9.74
CA TYR A 17 10.16 -8.28 -10.08
C TYR A 17 11.10 -8.55 -11.26
N ASN A 18 10.72 -8.03 -12.44
CA ASN A 18 11.66 -7.86 -13.55
C ASN A 18 12.33 -6.49 -13.41
N GLU A 19 13.67 -6.48 -13.41
CA GLU A 19 14.50 -5.34 -13.01
C GLU A 19 14.26 -4.10 -13.88
N SER A 20 13.27 -3.29 -13.50
CA SER A 20 12.81 -2.12 -14.25
C SER A 20 13.10 -0.86 -13.45
N LYS A 21 13.96 0.01 -14.00
CA LYS A 21 14.25 1.35 -13.46
C LYS A 21 12.99 2.17 -13.18
N LYS A 22 11.87 1.86 -13.86
CA LYS A 22 10.58 2.53 -13.65
C LYS A 22 9.95 2.15 -12.30
N ILE A 23 10.00 0.88 -11.90
CA ILE A 23 9.41 0.39 -10.64
C ILE A 23 10.09 1.06 -9.44
N ILE A 24 11.43 1.09 -9.45
CA ILE A 24 12.21 1.78 -8.42
C ILE A 24 11.87 3.27 -8.35
N ARG A 25 11.64 3.92 -9.49
CA ARG A 25 11.25 5.33 -9.53
C ARG A 25 9.87 5.56 -8.91
N VAL A 26 8.90 4.68 -9.20
CA VAL A 26 7.57 4.72 -8.59
C VAL A 26 7.69 4.53 -7.08
N LEU A 27 8.34 3.46 -6.61
CA LEU A 27 8.50 3.18 -5.18
C LEU A 27 9.16 4.35 -4.42
N ARG A 28 10.16 5.02 -5.03
CA ARG A 28 10.81 6.19 -4.45
C ARG A 28 9.95 7.45 -4.36
N ALA A 29 8.89 7.56 -5.15
CA ALA A 29 7.95 8.67 -5.02
C ALA A 29 7.11 8.56 -3.74
N TYR A 30 6.94 7.33 -3.23
CA TYR A 30 6.08 7.01 -2.10
C TYR A 30 6.84 6.50 -0.86
N SER A 31 8.14 6.23 -0.98
CA SER A 31 9.00 5.74 0.12
C SER A 31 10.28 6.56 0.25
N ASN A 32 10.70 6.77 1.50
CA ASN A 32 11.99 7.39 1.84
C ASN A 32 13.16 6.37 1.82
N SER A 33 12.89 5.09 1.52
CA SER A 33 13.91 4.05 1.44
C SER A 33 14.96 4.34 0.35
N SER A 34 16.20 3.94 0.62
CA SER A 34 17.27 4.04 -0.37
C SER A 34 17.01 3.08 -1.55
N VAL A 35 17.54 3.40 -2.73
CA VAL A 35 17.46 2.48 -3.89
C VAL A 35 18.05 1.11 -3.57
N SER A 36 19.17 1.08 -2.84
CA SER A 36 19.84 -0.16 -2.43
C SER A 36 18.94 -1.02 -1.54
N THR A 37 18.19 -0.38 -0.64
CA THR A 37 17.20 -1.04 0.23
C THR A 37 16.06 -1.62 -0.59
N LEU A 38 15.43 -0.81 -1.45
CA LEU A 38 14.31 -1.25 -2.29
C LEU A 38 14.72 -2.41 -3.21
N LEU A 39 15.90 -2.35 -3.81
CA LEU A 39 16.42 -3.44 -4.65
C LEU A 39 16.66 -4.72 -3.87
N LYS A 40 17.10 -4.62 -2.61
CA LYS A 40 17.27 -5.78 -1.74
C LYS A 40 15.91 -6.40 -1.40
N GLU A 41 14.95 -5.57 -1.01
CA GLU A 41 13.59 -6.01 -0.69
C GLU A 41 12.93 -6.71 -1.90
N LEU A 42 13.07 -6.13 -3.10
CA LEU A 42 12.58 -6.71 -4.34
C LEU A 42 13.23 -8.06 -4.68
N LYS A 43 14.55 -8.19 -4.47
CA LYS A 43 15.29 -9.45 -4.73
C LYS A 43 14.95 -10.55 -3.73
N ASN A 44 14.55 -10.17 -2.53
CA ASN A 44 14.17 -11.10 -1.46
C ASN A 44 12.66 -11.35 -1.38
N GLU A 45 11.87 -10.78 -2.31
CA GLU A 45 10.40 -10.82 -2.28
C GLU A 45 9.80 -10.28 -0.96
N GLU A 46 10.53 -9.36 -0.32
CA GLU A 46 10.12 -8.69 0.92
C GLU A 46 9.14 -7.53 0.62
N ALA A 47 8.54 -6.99 1.68
CA ALA A 47 7.70 -5.80 1.57
C ALA A 47 8.53 -4.60 1.08
N VAL A 48 8.17 -4.07 -0.08
CA VAL A 48 8.85 -2.91 -0.71
C VAL A 48 8.23 -1.58 -0.29
N PHE A 49 7.06 -1.66 0.32
CA PHE A 49 6.34 -0.52 0.85
C PHE A 49 5.53 -0.97 2.06
N ARG A 50 5.56 -0.15 3.11
CA ARG A 50 4.72 -0.30 4.29
C ARG A 50 4.02 1.03 4.55
N ALA A 51 2.70 0.99 4.71
CA ALA A 51 1.89 2.13 5.15
C ALA A 51 1.11 1.78 6.41
N GLU A 52 1.10 2.70 7.36
CA GLU A 52 0.27 2.64 8.55
C GLU A 52 -0.88 3.63 8.37
N LEU A 53 -2.09 3.13 8.17
CA LEU A 53 -3.29 3.95 8.07
C LEU A 53 -3.96 3.99 9.44
N ILE A 54 -3.88 5.16 10.08
CA ILE A 54 -4.36 5.36 11.44
C ILE A 54 -5.82 5.82 11.44
N LYS A 55 -6.71 5.05 12.08
CA LYS A 55 -8.14 5.36 12.11
C LYS A 55 -8.42 6.69 12.81
N THR A 56 -7.76 6.95 13.95
CA THR A 56 -7.94 8.21 14.72
C THR A 56 -7.56 9.47 13.92
N SER A 57 -6.85 9.30 12.82
CA SER A 57 -6.43 10.37 11.90
C SER A 57 -7.12 10.30 10.54
N PHE A 58 -8.36 9.78 10.46
CA PHE A 58 -9.08 9.62 9.19
C PHE A 58 -8.28 8.86 8.12
N TYR A 59 -7.55 7.82 8.54
CA TYR A 59 -6.67 7.02 7.67
C TYR A 59 -5.66 7.88 6.88
N SER A 60 -4.93 8.77 7.56
CA SER A 60 -3.81 9.50 6.95
C SER A 60 -2.87 8.56 6.17
N GLY A 61 -2.49 8.94 4.95
CA GLY A 61 -1.64 8.14 4.06
C GLY A 61 -2.39 7.20 3.10
N TRP A 62 -3.73 7.07 3.20
CA TRP A 62 -4.50 6.20 2.31
C TRP A 62 -4.39 6.61 0.84
N GLU A 63 -4.32 7.92 0.55
CA GLU A 63 -4.20 8.45 -0.81
C GLU A 63 -2.86 8.07 -1.43
N ASN A 64 -1.78 8.16 -0.66
CA ASN A 64 -0.45 7.72 -1.11
C ASN A 64 -0.41 6.21 -1.38
N PHE A 65 -0.99 5.42 -0.49
CA PHE A 65 -1.14 3.98 -0.72
C PHE A 65 -1.95 3.69 -1.99
N TYR A 66 -3.11 4.32 -2.15
CA TYR A 66 -3.98 4.13 -3.31
C TYR A 66 -3.27 4.53 -4.60
N ASN A 67 -2.64 5.71 -4.64
CA ASN A 67 -1.92 6.20 -5.81
C ASN A 67 -0.74 5.30 -6.17
N LEU A 68 0.01 4.81 -5.18
CA LEU A 68 1.09 3.84 -5.41
C LEU A 68 0.56 2.55 -6.06
N VAL A 69 -0.52 1.97 -5.53
CA VAL A 69 -1.15 0.77 -6.10
C VAL A 69 -1.59 1.00 -7.54
N GLN A 70 -2.21 2.15 -7.82
CA GLN A 70 -2.63 2.49 -9.18
C GLN A 70 -1.43 2.66 -10.13
N GLU A 71 -0.36 3.32 -9.72
CA GLU A 71 0.84 3.48 -10.54
C GLU A 71 1.52 2.14 -10.83
N LEU A 72 1.64 1.25 -9.83
CA LEU A 72 2.19 -0.10 -10.03
C LEU A 72 1.35 -0.90 -11.03
N LYS A 73 0.01 -0.83 -10.91
CA LYS A 73 -0.93 -1.47 -11.83
C LYS A 73 -0.82 -0.91 -13.25
N GLN A 74 -0.72 0.41 -13.42
CA GLN A 74 -0.54 1.06 -14.72
C GLN A 74 0.78 0.66 -15.41
N ASN A 75 1.79 0.28 -14.63
CA ASN A 75 3.06 -0.23 -15.12
C ASN A 75 3.07 -1.76 -15.33
N ASN A 76 1.90 -2.42 -15.27
CA ASN A 76 1.75 -3.88 -15.38
C ASN A 76 2.63 -4.65 -14.38
N VAL A 77 2.79 -4.12 -13.18
CA VAL A 77 3.54 -4.78 -12.10
C VAL A 77 2.59 -5.67 -11.33
N SER A 78 2.93 -6.96 -11.23
CA SER A 78 2.22 -7.88 -10.33
C SER A 78 2.57 -7.51 -8.89
N ILE A 79 1.54 -7.30 -8.06
CA ILE A 79 1.71 -6.89 -6.67
C ILE A 79 0.85 -7.78 -5.77
N GLU A 80 1.38 -8.11 -4.60
CA GLU A 80 0.64 -8.76 -3.52
C GLU A 80 0.43 -7.76 -2.40
N LEU A 81 -0.78 -7.76 -1.85
CA LEU A 81 -1.17 -6.87 -0.79
C LEU A 81 -1.39 -7.66 0.49
N ARG A 82 -0.76 -7.21 1.57
CA ARG A 82 -0.96 -7.78 2.90
C ARG A 82 -1.41 -6.70 3.86
N VAL A 83 -2.51 -6.93 4.55
CA VAL A 83 -3.09 -5.98 5.52
C VAL A 83 -3.24 -6.67 6.86
N ASN A 84 -2.61 -6.13 7.91
CA ASN A 84 -2.61 -6.72 9.25
C ASN A 84 -2.29 -8.22 9.21
N GLU A 85 -1.20 -8.57 8.51
CA GLU A 85 -0.70 -9.95 8.34
C GLU A 85 -1.60 -10.90 7.52
N LYS A 86 -2.68 -10.37 6.90
CA LYS A 86 -3.56 -11.13 6.02
C LYS A 86 -3.35 -10.74 4.58
N ASP A 87 -3.19 -11.72 3.72
CA ASP A 87 -3.07 -11.48 2.29
C ASP A 87 -4.47 -11.15 1.75
N LEU A 88 -4.58 -10.01 1.06
CA LEU A 88 -5.83 -9.48 0.52
C LEU A 88 -5.66 -9.18 -0.96
N ASP A 89 -6.78 -9.23 -1.67
CA ASP A 89 -6.84 -8.82 -3.07
C ASP A 89 -6.72 -7.30 -3.20
N LEU A 90 -6.26 -6.86 -4.39
CA LEU A 90 -6.16 -5.43 -4.73
C LEU A 90 -7.50 -4.71 -4.75
N SER A 91 -8.63 -5.43 -4.75
CA SER A 91 -9.96 -4.85 -4.53
C SER A 91 -10.04 -4.12 -3.19
N PHE A 92 -9.24 -4.51 -2.19
CA PHE A 92 -9.16 -3.82 -0.90
C PHE A 92 -8.82 -2.33 -1.06
N ALA A 93 -7.95 -1.96 -2.00
CA ALA A 93 -7.60 -0.56 -2.21
C ALA A 93 -8.80 0.27 -2.72
N GLU A 94 -9.65 -0.32 -3.56
CA GLU A 94 -10.89 0.31 -4.04
C GLU A 94 -11.97 0.34 -2.95
N ASP A 95 -12.11 -0.74 -2.18
CA ASP A 95 -13.01 -0.80 -1.03
C ASP A 95 -12.64 0.28 -0.01
N LEU A 96 -11.35 0.40 0.32
CA LEU A 96 -10.82 1.42 1.22
C LEU A 96 -11.11 2.85 0.71
N LYS A 97 -10.96 3.11 -0.59
CA LYS A 97 -11.32 4.40 -1.19
C LYS A 97 -12.81 4.72 -1.06
N GLY A 98 -13.68 3.73 -1.27
CA GLY A 98 -15.12 3.88 -1.07
C GLY A 98 -15.46 4.23 0.38
N LEU A 99 -14.79 3.57 1.31
CA LEU A 99 -14.97 3.77 2.75
C LEU A 99 -14.50 5.16 3.20
N VAL A 100 -13.28 5.57 2.83
CA VAL A 100 -12.74 6.87 3.27
C VAL A 100 -13.57 8.04 2.75
N LYS A 101 -14.14 7.95 1.53
CA LYS A 101 -15.09 8.96 1.03
C LYS A 101 -16.38 9.06 1.86
N GLY A 102 -16.76 7.99 2.55
CA GLY A 102 -17.95 7.93 3.38
C GLY A 102 -17.73 8.31 4.85
N ILE A 103 -16.48 8.32 5.33
CA ILE A 103 -16.17 8.66 6.72
C ILE A 103 -16.31 10.16 6.94
N LYS A 104 -17.28 10.56 7.75
CA LYS A 104 -17.42 11.94 8.25
C LYS A 104 -16.69 12.10 9.57
N ARG A 105 -16.43 13.36 9.95
CA ARG A 105 -15.72 13.68 11.19
C ARG A 105 -16.37 13.11 12.46
N GLU A 106 -17.67 12.95 12.41
CA GLU A 106 -18.54 12.40 13.45
C GLU A 106 -18.47 10.87 13.59
N ASP A 107 -18.00 10.12 12.58
CA ASP A 107 -17.95 8.65 12.60
C ASP A 107 -16.71 8.09 13.33
N ILE A 108 -15.83 8.96 13.82
CA ILE A 108 -14.56 8.60 14.46
C ILE A 108 -14.63 8.58 15.99
N TYR A 109 -15.71 9.13 16.58
CA TYR A 109 -15.90 9.27 18.03
C TYR A 109 -17.13 8.54 18.54
#